data_AF-A0A1Q8SPF3-F1
#
_entry.id   AF-A0A1Q8SPF3-F1
#
_cell.length_a   1.000
_cell.length_b   1.000
_cell.length_c   1.000
_cell.angle_alpha   90.00
_cell.angle_beta   90.00
_cell.angle_gamma   90.00
#
_symmetry.space_group_name_H-M   'P 1'
#
loop_
_entity.id
_entity.type
_entity.pdbx_description
1 polymer ?
#
loop_
_entity_poly.entity_id
_entity_poly.type
_entity_poly.pdbx_seq_one_letter_code
_entity_poly.pdbx_strand_id
1 'polypeptide(L)' 'MYPSHRGNKTKRVQVNLSEQEFALVEAIANINGLPVATQLRYLVMTEALDCLGVRDIHEFDAISVMGFGAEAQLH' A
#
# COMPACT_ATOMS: atom_id res chain seq x y z
N MET A 1 2.08 25.65 2.44
CA MET A 1 3.30 25.05 3.05
C MET A 1 2.94 23.60 3.35
N TYR A 2 3.43 22.65 2.55
CA TYR A 2 3.11 21.23 2.75
C TYR A 2 3.59 20.79 4.13
N PRO A 3 2.80 20.02 4.91
CA PRO A 3 3.30 19.49 6.17
C PRO A 3 4.54 18.65 5.87
N SER A 4 5.65 19.06 6.45
CA SER A 4 6.90 18.31 6.37
C SER A 4 6.65 16.93 6.97
N HIS A 5 6.87 15.88 6.17
CA HIS A 5 6.82 14.48 6.60
C HIS A 5 7.89 14.23 7.68
N ARG A 6 7.60 14.63 8.92
CA ARG A 6 8.41 14.31 10.10
C ARG A 6 8.30 12.81 10.36
N GLY A 7 9.23 12.08 9.76
CA GLY A 7 9.49 10.66 10.01
C GLY A 7 8.48 9.74 9.37
N ASN A 8 8.78 9.27 8.16
CA ASN A 8 8.17 8.04 7.64
C ASN A 8 8.62 6.87 8.53
N LYS A 9 7.95 6.70 9.68
CA LYS A 9 8.05 5.48 10.47
C LYS A 9 7.44 4.38 9.63
N THR A 10 8.28 3.59 8.98
CA THR A 10 7.84 2.41 8.24
C THR A 10 7.15 1.46 9.22
N LYS A 11 5.84 1.25 9.03
CA LYS A 11 5.10 0.22 9.74
C LYS A 11 5.42 -1.12 9.08
N ARG A 12 5.84 -2.10 9.88
CA ARG A 12 6.00 -3.48 9.42
C ARG A 12 4.67 -4.20 9.53
N VAL A 13 4.25 -4.86 8.47
CA VAL A 13 3.09 -5.76 8.45
C VAL A 13 3.63 -7.16 8.16
N GLN A 14 3.21 -8.13 8.96
CA GLN A 14 3.54 -9.54 8.77
C GLN A 14 2.27 -10.29 8.37
N VAL A 15 2.40 -11.20 7.42
CA VAL A 15 1.31 -12.05 6.93
C VAL A 15 1.80 -13.49 6.98
N ASN A 16 0.99 -14.37 7.54
CA ASN A 16 1.25 -15.80 7.52
C ASN A 16 0.70 -16.35 6.21
N LEU A 17 1.55 -17.05 5.46
CA LEU A 17 1.20 -17.73 4.22
C LEU A 17 1.42 -19.23 4.42
N SER A 18 0.53 -20.03 3.85
CA SER A 18 0.80 -21.44 3.62
C SER A 18 1.96 -21.62 2.65
N GLU A 19 2.52 -22.83 2.61
CA GLU A 19 3.62 -23.18 1.70
C GLU A 19 3.24 -22.96 0.22
N GLN A 20 1.99 -23.29 -0.14
CA GLN A 20 1.48 -23.14 -1.51
C GLN A 20 1.32 -21.67 -1.90
N GLU A 21 0.80 -20.83 -1.00
CA GLU A 21 0.66 -19.39 -1.23
C GLU A 21 2.03 -18.71 -1.36
N PHE A 22 2.98 -19.07 -0.51
CA PHE A 22 4.35 -18.53 -0.60
C PHE A 22 5.02 -18.93 -1.92
N ALA A 23 4.93 -20.20 -2.31
CA ALA A 23 5.50 -20.69 -3.57
C ALA A 23 4.91 -19.97 -4.79
N LEU A 24 3.61 -19.66 -4.78
CA LEU A 24 2.97 -18.88 -5.83
C LEU A 24 3.55 -17.46 -5.91
N VAL A 25 3.69 -16.77 -4.77
CA VAL A 25 4.26 -15.41 -4.75
C VAL A 25 5.71 -15.42 -5.21
N GLU A 26 6.50 -16.43 -4.81
CA GLU A 26 7.89 -16.59 -5.23
C GLU A 26 8.02 -16.82 -6.74
N ALA A 27 7.16 -17.67 -7.33
CA ALA A 27 7.14 -17.90 -8.77
C ALA A 27 6.85 -16.61 -9.56
N ILE A 28 5.87 -15.82 -9.13
CA ILE A 28 5.53 -14.54 -9.76
C ILE A 28 6.67 -13.54 -9.62
N ALA A 29 7.28 -13.45 -8.43
CA ALA A 29 8.41 -12.58 -8.17
C ALA A 29 9.60 -12.91 -9.09
N ASN A 30 9.89 -14.20 -9.28
CA ASN A 30 10.93 -14.67 -10.18
C ASN A 30 10.67 -14.32 -11.64
N ILE A 31 9.43 -14.50 -12.12
CA ILE A 31 9.03 -14.11 -13.50
C ILE A 31 9.26 -12.62 -13.73
N ASN A 32 8.93 -11.79 -12.74
CA ASN A 32 9.05 -10.33 -12.84
C ASN A 32 10.46 -9.82 -12.52
N GLY A 33 11.39 -10.68 -12.08
CA GLY A 33 12.73 -10.28 -11.65
C GLY A 33 12.74 -9.38 -10.41
N LEU A 34 11.76 -9.54 -9.51
CA LEU A 34 11.59 -8.72 -8.32
C LEU A 34 11.86 -9.51 -7.03
N PRO A 35 12.32 -8.86 -5.95
CA PRO A 35 12.32 -9.48 -4.63
C PRO A 35 10.89 -9.85 -4.19
N VAL A 36 10.73 -11.01 -3.55
CA VAL A 36 9.42 -11.54 -3.08
C VAL A 36 8.64 -10.51 -2.27
N ALA A 37 9.30 -9.81 -1.33
CA ALA A 37 8.66 -8.77 -0.52
C ALA A 37 8.15 -7.59 -1.36
N THR A 38 8.87 -7.22 -2.43
CA THR A 38 8.45 -6.16 -3.36
C THR A 38 7.25 -6.62 -4.18
N GLN A 39 7.27 -7.86 -4.68
CA GLN A 39 6.15 -8.44 -5.40
C GLN A 39 4.89 -8.52 -4.52
N LEU A 40 5.02 -8.99 -3.28
CA LEU A 40 3.91 -9.07 -2.34
C LEU A 40 3.33 -7.66 -2.06
N ARG A 41 4.20 -6.67 -1.84
CA ARG A 41 3.77 -5.28 -1.67
C ARG A 41 3.00 -4.78 -2.89
N TYR A 42 3.48 -5.06 -4.10
CA TYR A 42 2.83 -4.63 -5.33
C TYR A 42 1.41 -5.22 -5.46
N LEU A 43 1.26 -6.54 -5.23
CA LEU A 43 -0.03 -7.21 -5.28
C LEU A 43 -1.02 -6.63 -4.27
N VAL A 44 -0.59 -6.48 -3.00
CA VAL A 44 -1.45 -5.93 -1.94
C VAL A 44 -1.85 -4.49 -2.24
N MET A 45 -0.94 -3.66 -2.74
CA MET A 45 -1.26 -2.26 -3.05
C MET A 45 -2.18 -2.14 -4.26
N THR A 46 -2.00 -2.97 -5.29
CA THR A 46 -2.86 -2.96 -6.47
C THR A 46 -4.30 -3.32 -6.08
N GLU A 47 -4.48 -4.43 -5.35
CA GLU A 47 -5.79 -4.84 -4.87
C GLU A 47 -6.44 -3.81 -3.94
N ALA A 48 -5.65 -3.18 -3.06
CA ALA A 48 -6.15 -2.15 -2.16
C ALA A 48 -6.65 -0.89 -2.91
N LEU A 49 -5.94 -0.48 -3.96
CA LEU A 49 -6.35 0.65 -4.80
C LEU A 49 -7.61 0.30 -5.60
N ASP A 50 -7.69 -0.90 -6.16
CA ASP A 50 -8.87 -1.39 -6.88
C ASP A 50 -10.10 -1.47 -5.98
N CYS A 51 -9.94 -1.98 -4.74
CA CYS A 51 -11.00 -2.00 -3.72
C CYS A 51 -11.51 -0.60 -3.37
N LEU A 52 -10.64 0.40 -3.41
CA LEU A 52 -10.99 1.80 -3.16
C LEU A 52 -11.51 2.51 -4.42
N GLY A 53 -11.49 1.85 -5.59
CA GLY A 53 -11.89 2.42 -6.87
C GLY A 53 -10.98 3.54 -7.36
N VAL A 54 -9.70 3.51 -6.97
CA VAL A 54 -8.70 4.53 -7.34
C VAL A 54 -7.62 3.93 -8.23
N ARG A 55 -7.10 4.71 -9.16
CA ARG A 55 -6.14 4.26 -10.18
C ARG A 55 -4.73 4.13 -9.65
N ASP A 56 -4.33 5.01 -8.73
CA ASP A 56 -2.99 5.04 -8.17
C ASP A 56 -2.95 5.67 -6.77
N ILE A 57 -1.78 5.59 -6.15
CA ILE A 57 -1.56 6.13 -4.80
C ILE A 57 -1.70 7.65 -4.74
N HIS A 58 -1.47 8.38 -5.85
CA HIS A 58 -1.65 9.83 -5.88
C HIS A 58 -3.12 10.22 -5.88
N GLU A 59 -3.97 9.46 -6.57
CA GLU A 59 -5.42 9.61 -6.50
C GLU A 59 -5.95 9.30 -5.09
N PHE A 60 -5.42 8.26 -4.44
CA PHE A 60 -5.70 8.01 -3.02
C PHE A 60 -5.27 9.17 -2.13
N ASP A 61 -4.06 9.70 -2.29
CA ASP A 61 -3.56 10.84 -1.50
C ASP A 61 -4.43 12.08 -1.70
N ALA A 62 -4.86 12.37 -2.95
CA ALA A 62 -5.74 13.49 -3.25
C ALA A 62 -7.11 13.37 -2.56
N ILE A 63 -7.71 12.17 -2.56
CA ILE A 63 -9.04 11.93 -1.96
C ILE A 63 -8.95 11.81 -0.44
N SER A 64 -7.93 11.17 0.10
CA SER A 64 -7.74 11.00 1.55
C SER A 64 -7.54 12.36 2.26
N VAL A 65 -6.88 13.31 1.61
CA VAL A 65 -6.77 14.69 2.09
C VAL A 65 -8.13 15.41 2.07
N MET A 66 -9.00 15.11 1.10
CA MET A 66 -10.35 15.68 1.04
C MET A 66 -11.32 15.04 2.05
N GLY A 67 -11.17 13.74 2.34
CA GLY A 67 -12.04 13.00 3.27
C GLY A 67 -11.71 13.16 4.75
N PHE A 68 -10.43 13.39 5.10
CA PHE A 68 -9.98 13.58 6.49
C PHE A 68 -9.67 15.05 6.85
N GLY A 69 -9.91 15.98 5.94
CA GLY A 69 -9.65 17.42 6.12
C GLY A 69 -10.81 18.23 6.72
N ALA A 70 -11.93 17.60 7.09
CA ALA A 70 -13.11 18.27 7.66
C ALA A 70 -13.26 18.08 9.19
N GLU A 71 -12.19 17.70 9.90
CA GLU A 71 -12.08 17.88 11.35
C GLU A 71 -10.92 18.83 11.70
N ALA A 72 -10.77 19.90 10.92
CA ALA A 72 -10.07 21.07 11.41
C ALA A 72 -11.08 21.91 12.22
N GLN A 73 -10.95 21.86 13.55
CA GLN A 73 -11.56 22.80 14.53
C GLN A 73 -13.06 22.64 14.83
N LEU A 74 -13.43 21.58 15.55
CA LEU A 74 -14.47 21.68 16.57
C LEU A 74 -14.04 20.88 17.80
N HIS A 75 -13.23 21.52 18.67
CA HIS A 75 -13.34 21.56 20.14
C HIS A 75 -12.10 22.21 20.76
#